data_AF-A0A2M8EBT8-F1
#
_entry.id   AF-A0A2M8EBT8-F1
#
_cell.length_a   1.000
_cell.length_b   1.000
_cell.length_c   1.000
_cell.angle_alpha   90.00
_cell.angle_beta   90.00
_cell.angle_gamma   90.00
#
_symmetry.space_group_name_H-M   'P 1'
#
loop_
_entity.id
_entity.type
_entity.pdbx_description
1 polymer ?
#
loop_
_entity_poly.entity_id
_entity_poly.type
_entity_poly.pdbx_seq_one_letter_code
_entity_poly.pdbx_strand_id
1 'polypeptide(L)'
;MNPDLSIRLAAAVEHMPAFPESVQRILVLTRDVACSPKDLVQVINRDPVVTVKVLRVVNSAYYGLAKQITSVDHAVVFLGFNTIKNLALGIAAIGMLPSNALAGFDGQRYLLHSFTTAALARQLAQRLVGADVHDCFIAGLLHDFGKVVVAQCMPAEFRRAMEMSLWQEVPLHQTLAEVMGVDHTAVGAMLSEKWRFAPELVNTIRFQHEPEQCDTNMLACVVAANQISKQLGFDFGGCSVAQELCASVAARLGGSLDVVKNSLGNLDNLLQEARLFSSI
;
A
#
# COMPACT_ATOMS: atom_id res chain seq x y z
N MET A 1 13.75 -8.93 -20.84
CA MET A 1 14.33 -9.28 -19.53
C MET A 1 15.39 -10.36 -19.74
N ASN A 2 16.56 -10.25 -19.08
CA ASN A 2 17.59 -11.31 -19.12
C ASN A 2 17.02 -12.61 -18.50
N PRO A 3 17.15 -13.79 -19.14
CA PRO A 3 16.61 -15.05 -18.62
C PRO A 3 17.05 -15.40 -17.18
N ASP A 4 18.29 -15.08 -16.81
CA ASP A 4 18.81 -15.33 -15.45
C ASP A 4 18.08 -14.48 -14.40
N LEU A 5 17.87 -13.20 -14.72
CA LEU A 5 17.12 -12.28 -13.87
C LEU A 5 15.67 -12.73 -13.69
N SER A 6 15.02 -13.21 -14.76
CA SER A 6 13.64 -13.73 -14.68
C SER A 6 13.53 -14.91 -13.71
N ILE A 7 14.50 -15.83 -13.74
CA ILE A 7 14.54 -16.97 -12.81
C ILE A 7 14.74 -16.49 -11.37
N ARG A 8 15.68 -15.55 -11.15
CA ARG A 8 15.95 -14.99 -9.82
C ARG A 8 14.73 -14.25 -9.24
N LEU A 9 14.02 -13.48 -10.06
CA LEU A 9 12.81 -12.77 -9.65
C LEU A 9 11.65 -13.72 -9.36
N ALA A 10 11.45 -14.74 -10.20
CA ALA A 10 10.45 -15.77 -9.95
C ALA A 10 10.73 -16.50 -8.64
N ALA A 11 11.99 -16.87 -8.39
CA ALA A 11 12.40 -17.46 -7.12
C ALA A 11 12.15 -16.51 -5.94
N ALA A 12 12.50 -15.22 -6.05
CA ALA A 12 12.24 -14.23 -5.01
C ALA A 12 10.75 -14.11 -4.66
N VAL A 13 9.89 -14.00 -5.68
CA VAL A 13 8.43 -13.98 -5.52
C VAL A 13 7.93 -15.29 -4.90
N GLU A 14 8.54 -16.43 -5.23
CA GLU A 14 8.21 -17.72 -4.62
C GLU A 14 8.55 -17.80 -3.13
N HIS A 15 9.66 -17.18 -2.71
CA HIS A 15 10.08 -17.14 -1.30
C HIS A 15 9.23 -16.22 -0.42
N MET A 16 8.45 -15.31 -1.03
CA MET A 16 7.53 -14.48 -0.25
C MET A 16 6.46 -15.37 0.39
N PRO A 17 6.25 -15.26 1.72
CA PRO A 17 5.22 -16.03 2.39
C PRO A 17 3.87 -15.71 1.75
N ALA A 18 2.96 -16.68 1.75
CA ALA A 18 1.58 -16.34 1.44
C ALA A 18 1.04 -15.43 2.56
N PHE A 19 0.05 -14.59 2.25
CA PHE A 19 -0.74 -13.96 3.30
C PHE A 19 -1.24 -15.04 4.28
N PRO A 20 -1.25 -14.79 5.60
CA PRO A 20 -1.86 -15.71 6.56
C PRO A 20 -3.28 -16.08 6.10
N GLU A 21 -3.74 -17.29 6.38
CA GLU A 21 -5.07 -17.77 5.92
C GLU A 21 -6.18 -16.80 6.34
N SER A 22 -6.08 -16.23 7.54
CA SER A 22 -6.96 -15.18 8.06
C SER A 22 -7.05 -13.98 7.11
N VAL A 23 -5.92 -13.53 6.58
CA VAL A 23 -5.83 -12.37 5.70
C VAL A 23 -6.32 -12.70 4.31
N GLN A 24 -5.98 -13.88 3.77
CA GLN A 24 -6.55 -14.34 2.49
C GLN A 24 -8.08 -14.40 2.58
N ARG A 25 -8.60 -14.85 3.71
CA ARG A 25 -10.03 -14.91 3.95
C ARG A 25 -10.64 -13.52 4.13
N ILE A 26 -9.96 -12.59 4.79
CA ILE A 26 -10.33 -11.17 4.80
C ILE A 26 -10.39 -10.64 3.35
N LEU A 27 -9.37 -10.89 2.52
CA LEU A 27 -9.33 -10.48 1.10
C LEU A 27 -10.44 -11.10 0.23
N VAL A 28 -10.88 -12.31 0.53
CA VAL A 28 -12.05 -12.90 -0.14
C VAL A 28 -13.32 -12.19 0.30
N LEU A 29 -13.49 -12.02 1.62
CA LEU A 29 -14.63 -11.31 2.20
C LEU A 29 -14.68 -9.84 1.75
N THR A 30 -13.54 -9.22 1.43
CA THR A 30 -13.51 -7.84 0.96
C THR A 30 -14.17 -7.65 -0.40
N ARG A 31 -14.21 -8.71 -1.23
CA ARG A 31 -14.77 -8.70 -2.59
C ARG A 31 -16.22 -9.18 -2.64
N ASP A 32 -16.70 -9.79 -1.56
CA ASP A 32 -18.07 -10.29 -1.49
C ASP A 32 -19.01 -9.20 -0.96
N VAL A 33 -19.88 -8.71 -1.84
CA VAL A 33 -20.89 -7.68 -1.51
C VAL A 33 -21.93 -8.21 -0.51
N ALA A 34 -22.06 -9.54 -0.37
CA ALA A 34 -22.94 -10.20 0.59
C ALA A 34 -22.26 -10.50 1.94
N CYS A 35 -20.96 -10.19 2.10
CA CYS A 35 -20.23 -10.46 3.33
C CYS A 35 -20.87 -9.74 4.52
N SER A 36 -21.14 -10.48 5.60
CA SER A 36 -21.65 -9.91 6.83
C SER A 36 -20.51 -9.44 7.74
N PRO A 37 -20.75 -8.46 8.64
CA PRO A 37 -19.80 -8.10 9.69
C PRO A 37 -19.35 -9.27 10.56
N LYS A 38 -20.22 -10.27 10.75
CA LYS A 38 -19.91 -11.47 11.52
C LYS A 38 -18.84 -12.33 10.87
N ASP A 39 -18.80 -12.39 9.54
CA ASP A 39 -17.83 -13.21 8.82
C ASP A 39 -16.40 -12.67 9.02
N LEU A 40 -16.24 -11.35 8.94
CA LEU A 40 -14.96 -10.69 9.21
C LEU A 40 -14.52 -10.86 10.66
N VAL A 41 -15.45 -10.65 11.60
CA VAL A 41 -15.17 -10.85 13.04
C VAL A 41 -14.71 -12.28 13.32
N GLN A 42 -15.36 -13.29 12.73
CA GLN A 42 -14.96 -14.69 12.91
C GLN A 42 -13.56 -14.96 12.39
N VAL A 43 -13.21 -14.38 11.24
CA VAL A 43 -11.88 -14.54 10.66
C VAL A 43 -10.81 -13.88 11.52
N ILE A 44 -11.06 -12.65 11.99
CA ILE A 44 -10.11 -11.94 12.85
C ILE A 44 -9.96 -12.64 14.20
N ASN A 45 -11.05 -13.03 14.86
CA ASN A 45 -11.02 -13.70 16.17
C ASN A 45 -10.29 -15.05 16.16
N ARG A 46 -10.21 -15.72 15.00
CA ARG A 46 -9.44 -16.97 14.83
C ARG A 46 -7.94 -16.75 14.67
N ASP A 47 -7.52 -15.50 14.47
CA ASP A 47 -6.12 -15.08 14.40
C ASP A 47 -5.78 -14.17 15.59
N PRO A 48 -5.13 -14.71 16.64
CA PRO A 48 -4.76 -13.94 17.82
C PRO A 48 -3.85 -12.74 17.51
N VAL A 49 -3.01 -12.82 16.47
CA VAL A 49 -2.08 -11.75 16.10
C VAL A 49 -2.84 -10.60 15.47
N VAL A 50 -3.73 -10.89 14.51
CA VAL A 50 -4.59 -9.87 13.88
C VAL A 50 -5.55 -9.28 14.91
N THR A 51 -6.13 -10.10 15.78
CA THR A 51 -7.01 -9.67 16.89
C THR A 51 -6.33 -8.65 17.80
N VAL A 52 -5.15 -8.98 18.33
CA VAL A 52 -4.41 -8.08 19.23
C VAL A 52 -4.04 -6.78 18.53
N LYS A 53 -3.59 -6.85 17.27
CA LYS A 53 -3.23 -5.65 16.50
C LYS A 53 -4.45 -4.77 16.21
N VAL A 54 -5.60 -5.35 15.85
CA VAL A 54 -6.87 -4.61 15.68
C VAL A 54 -7.29 -3.94 16.98
N LEU A 55 -7.31 -4.68 18.10
CA LEU A 55 -7.70 -4.13 19.40
C LEU A 55 -6.75 -3.04 19.89
N ARG A 56 -5.43 -3.17 19.67
CA ARG A 56 -4.46 -2.15 20.08
C ARG A 56 -4.70 -0.81 19.36
N VAL A 57 -5.10 -0.88 18.09
CA VAL A 57 -5.37 0.29 17.26
C VAL A 57 -6.65 0.97 17.67
N VAL A 58 -7.73 0.19 17.85
CA VAL A 58 -9.02 0.69 18.33
C VAL A 58 -8.87 1.37 19.69
N ASN A 59 -8.02 0.85 20.57
CA ASN A 59 -7.75 1.41 21.89
C ASN A 59 -6.67 2.50 21.93
N SER A 60 -6.16 2.93 20.78
CA SER A 60 -5.18 4.01 20.76
C SER A 60 -5.79 5.33 21.21
N ALA A 61 -4.93 6.24 21.69
CA ALA A 61 -5.35 7.57 22.13
C ALA A 61 -6.07 8.38 21.03
N TYR A 62 -5.86 8.01 19.76
CA TYR A 62 -6.53 8.63 18.60
C TYR A 62 -8.05 8.55 18.68
N TYR A 63 -8.60 7.39 19.07
CA TYR A 63 -10.05 7.20 19.11
C TYR A 63 -10.69 7.71 20.40
N GLY A 64 -9.90 8.23 21.35
CA GLY A 64 -10.40 8.97 22.53
C GLY A 64 -11.42 8.21 23.38
N LEU A 65 -11.28 6.88 23.45
CA LEU A 65 -12.28 6.03 24.09
C LEU A 65 -12.34 6.24 25.61
N ALA A 66 -13.54 6.50 26.14
CA ALA A 66 -13.78 6.60 27.59
C ALA A 66 -13.58 5.26 28.32
N LYS A 67 -13.76 4.14 27.61
CA LYS A 67 -13.48 2.77 28.10
C LYS A 67 -12.86 1.94 26.98
N GLN A 68 -11.91 1.08 27.35
CA GLN A 68 -11.24 0.20 26.39
C GLN A 68 -12.23 -0.80 25.75
N ILE A 69 -12.10 -0.97 24.45
CA ILE A 69 -12.78 -2.00 23.66
C ILE A 69 -11.98 -3.30 23.77
N THR A 70 -12.61 -4.38 24.22
CA THR A 70 -11.93 -5.66 24.49
C THR A 70 -12.31 -6.78 23.52
N SER A 71 -13.18 -6.52 22.55
CA SER A 71 -13.61 -7.50 21.55
C SER A 71 -13.65 -6.92 20.13
N VAL A 72 -13.39 -7.77 19.14
CA VAL A 72 -13.43 -7.39 17.72
C VAL A 72 -14.85 -7.06 17.28
N ASP A 73 -15.86 -7.75 17.82
CA ASP A 73 -17.27 -7.42 17.63
C ASP A 73 -17.57 -5.95 17.98
N HIS A 74 -17.12 -5.52 19.16
CA HIS A 74 -17.32 -4.15 19.62
C HIS A 74 -16.47 -3.15 18.79
N ALA A 75 -15.27 -3.55 18.38
CA ALA A 75 -14.44 -2.75 17.47
C ALA A 75 -15.10 -2.53 16.09
N VAL A 76 -15.77 -3.55 15.54
CA VAL A 76 -16.52 -3.46 14.27
C VAL A 76 -17.74 -2.56 14.39
N VAL A 77 -18.46 -2.60 15.52
CA VAL A 77 -19.58 -1.69 15.78
C VAL A 77 -19.09 -0.24 15.91
N PHE A 78 -17.94 -0.02 16.55
CA PHE A 78 -17.41 1.31 16.82
C PHE A 78 -16.73 1.96 15.59
N LEU A 79 -15.82 1.26 14.93
CA LEU A 79 -15.06 1.78 13.78
C LEU A 79 -15.75 1.55 12.43
N GLY A 80 -16.73 0.66 12.39
CA GLY A 80 -17.35 0.19 11.16
C GLY A 80 -16.56 -0.95 10.51
N PHE A 81 -17.32 -1.81 9.82
CA PHE A 81 -16.82 -2.99 9.12
C PHE A 81 -15.65 -2.70 8.18
N ASN A 82 -15.77 -1.66 7.34
CA ASN A 82 -14.77 -1.33 6.34
C ASN A 82 -13.45 -0.84 6.92
N THR A 83 -13.49 -0.14 8.06
CA THR A 83 -12.28 0.33 8.76
C THR A 83 -11.52 -0.85 9.35
N ILE A 84 -12.21 -1.79 10.00
CA ILE A 84 -11.61 -3.01 10.55
C ILE A 84 -11.05 -3.90 9.44
N LYS A 85 -11.77 -4.01 8.32
CA LYS A 85 -11.31 -4.70 7.11
C LYS A 85 -9.99 -4.12 6.60
N ASN A 86 -9.93 -2.81 6.36
CA ASN A 86 -8.74 -2.12 5.88
C ASN A 86 -7.57 -2.24 6.87
N LEU A 87 -7.85 -2.15 8.16
CA LEU A 87 -6.87 -2.32 9.23
C LEU A 87 -6.27 -3.73 9.24
N ALA A 88 -7.10 -4.76 9.11
CA ALA A 88 -6.66 -6.15 9.10
C ALA A 88 -5.78 -6.45 7.87
N LEU A 89 -6.09 -5.87 6.71
CA LEU A 89 -5.23 -5.94 5.52
C LEU A 89 -3.89 -5.23 5.72
N GLY A 90 -3.91 -4.04 6.32
CA GLY A 90 -2.70 -3.32 6.69
C GLY A 90 -1.81 -4.12 7.64
N ILE A 91 -2.39 -4.68 8.70
CA ILE A 91 -1.72 -5.55 9.68
C ILE A 91 -1.07 -6.75 9.01
N ALA A 92 -1.74 -7.33 8.02
CA ALA A 92 -1.20 -8.44 7.27
C ALA A 92 0.01 -8.06 6.44
N ALA A 93 -0.10 -6.95 5.70
CA ALA A 93 0.98 -6.39 4.90
C ALA A 93 2.23 -6.12 5.77
N ILE A 94 2.03 -5.61 7.00
CA ILE A 94 3.09 -5.42 7.99
C ILE A 94 3.76 -6.75 8.38
N GLY A 95 2.97 -7.82 8.58
CA GLY A 95 3.49 -9.14 8.96
C GLY A 95 4.37 -9.81 7.90
N MET A 96 4.41 -9.26 6.69
CA MET A 96 5.25 -9.76 5.60
C MET A 96 6.56 -8.97 5.45
N LEU A 97 6.72 -7.88 6.20
CA LEU A 97 7.95 -7.11 6.17
C LEU A 97 9.09 -7.95 6.77
N PRO A 98 10.32 -7.82 6.24
CA PRO A 98 11.47 -8.49 6.82
C PRO A 98 11.63 -8.07 8.28
N SER A 99 11.82 -9.05 9.16
CA SER A 99 11.92 -8.86 10.62
C SER A 99 13.18 -8.08 11.05
N ASN A 100 14.13 -7.88 10.14
CA ASN A 100 15.37 -7.15 10.36
C ASN A 100 15.44 -5.96 9.37
N ALA A 101 16.14 -4.89 9.75
CA ALA A 101 16.49 -3.77 8.87
C ALA A 101 17.46 -4.23 7.75
N LEU A 102 16.94 -5.01 6.80
CA LEU A 102 17.70 -5.48 5.64
C LEU A 102 17.95 -4.30 4.72
N ALA A 103 19.19 -4.15 4.24
CA ALA A 103 19.53 -3.24 3.15
C ALA A 103 19.16 -1.74 3.34
N GLY A 104 19.05 -1.26 4.59
CA GLY A 104 18.62 0.12 4.86
C GLY A 104 17.11 0.33 4.69
N PHE A 105 16.34 -0.76 4.64
CA PHE A 105 14.88 -0.73 4.58
C PHE A 105 14.28 -0.36 5.95
N ASP A 106 13.77 0.86 6.05
CA ASP A 106 12.96 1.35 7.16
C ASP A 106 11.48 0.94 6.98
N GLY A 107 11.10 -0.19 7.59
CA GLY A 107 9.73 -0.71 7.51
C GLY A 107 8.67 0.26 8.04
N GLN A 108 9.00 1.10 9.04
CA GLN A 108 8.04 2.06 9.58
C GLN A 108 7.76 3.19 8.58
N ARG A 109 8.80 3.74 7.94
CA ARG A 109 8.63 4.73 6.87
C ARG A 109 7.90 4.16 5.67
N TYR A 110 8.21 2.92 5.27
CA TYR A 110 7.51 2.22 4.20
C TYR A 110 6.00 2.12 4.50
N LEU A 111 5.64 1.70 5.71
CA LEU A 111 4.24 1.57 6.10
C LEU A 111 3.54 2.92 6.17
N LEU A 112 4.19 3.94 6.72
CA LEU A 112 3.63 5.29 6.77
C LEU A 112 3.33 5.81 5.35
N HIS A 113 4.26 5.63 4.41
CA HIS A 113 4.05 5.96 3.01
C HIS A 113 2.88 5.18 2.40
N SER A 114 2.85 3.87 2.61
CA SER A 114 1.82 2.99 2.04
C SER A 114 0.42 3.31 2.58
N PHE A 115 0.27 3.53 3.89
CA PHE A 115 -1.01 3.91 4.49
C PHE A 115 -1.44 5.32 4.11
N THR A 116 -0.50 6.27 4.01
CA THR A 116 -0.81 7.64 3.55
C THR A 116 -1.31 7.60 2.11
N THR A 117 -0.62 6.87 1.23
CA THR A 117 -1.02 6.67 -0.17
C THR A 117 -2.38 5.98 -0.27
N ALA A 118 -2.62 4.92 0.50
CA ALA A 118 -3.91 4.23 0.55
C ALA A 118 -5.07 5.16 0.95
N ALA A 119 -4.88 5.95 2.00
CA ALA A 119 -5.91 6.85 2.50
C ALA A 119 -6.18 8.01 1.53
N LEU A 120 -5.14 8.57 0.91
CA LEU A 120 -5.26 9.60 -0.14
C LEU A 120 -5.96 9.05 -1.39
N ALA A 121 -5.59 7.85 -1.85
CA ALA A 121 -6.22 7.20 -3.00
C ALA A 121 -7.72 6.97 -2.75
N ARG A 122 -8.10 6.55 -1.53
CA ARG A 122 -9.50 6.43 -1.10
C ARG A 122 -10.24 7.77 -1.17
N GLN A 123 -9.65 8.86 -0.69
CA GLN A 123 -10.27 10.19 -0.75
C GLN A 123 -10.42 10.72 -2.19
N LEU A 124 -9.44 10.44 -3.06
CA LEU A 124 -9.52 10.80 -4.48
C LEU A 124 -10.64 10.02 -5.17
N ALA A 125 -10.76 8.73 -4.88
CA ALA A 125 -11.79 7.86 -5.45
C ALA A 125 -13.22 8.33 -5.14
N GLN A 126 -13.46 8.93 -3.97
CA GLN A 126 -14.77 9.50 -3.60
C GLN A 126 -15.27 10.59 -4.56
N ARG A 127 -14.38 11.17 -5.37
CA ARG A 127 -14.67 12.27 -6.29
C ARG A 127 -14.84 11.80 -7.72
N LEU A 128 -14.55 10.53 -8.01
CA LEU A 128 -14.62 9.95 -9.33
C LEU A 128 -15.84 9.04 -9.45
N VAL A 129 -16.69 9.31 -10.43
CA VAL A 129 -17.81 8.43 -10.75
C VAL A 129 -17.26 7.07 -11.21
N GLY A 130 -17.77 6.00 -10.59
CA GLY A 130 -17.39 4.63 -10.92
C GLY A 130 -16.06 4.15 -10.33
N ALA A 131 -15.40 4.95 -9.47
CA ALA A 131 -14.25 4.47 -8.70
C ALA A 131 -14.72 3.72 -7.45
N ASP A 132 -14.18 2.52 -7.21
CA ASP A 132 -14.37 1.82 -5.95
C ASP A 132 -13.34 2.32 -4.91
N VAL A 133 -13.85 2.95 -3.85
CA VAL A 133 -13.01 3.56 -2.79
C VAL A 133 -12.22 2.53 -1.99
N HIS A 134 -12.69 1.28 -1.92
CA HIS A 134 -12.01 0.19 -1.22
C HIS A 134 -10.89 -0.38 -2.07
N ASP A 135 -11.14 -0.60 -3.36
CA ASP A 135 -10.10 -1.09 -4.27
C ASP A 135 -8.97 -0.06 -4.43
N CYS A 136 -9.30 1.23 -4.50
CA CYS A 136 -8.30 2.30 -4.52
C CYS A 136 -7.46 2.35 -3.23
N PHE A 137 -8.06 2.08 -2.06
CA PHE A 137 -7.32 1.97 -0.81
C PHE A 137 -6.36 0.78 -0.83
N ILE A 138 -6.84 -0.40 -1.25
CA ILE A 138 -6.02 -1.62 -1.31
C ILE A 138 -4.87 -1.43 -2.30
N ALA A 139 -5.14 -0.83 -3.46
CA ALA A 139 -4.12 -0.53 -4.45
C ALA A 139 -3.07 0.43 -3.91
N GLY A 140 -3.47 1.51 -3.23
CA GLY A 140 -2.54 2.43 -2.60
C GLY A 140 -1.72 1.80 -1.46
N LEU A 141 -2.26 0.80 -0.76
CA LEU A 141 -1.52 0.06 0.28
C LEU A 141 -0.46 -0.90 -0.32
N LEU A 142 -0.78 -1.52 -1.46
CA LEU A 142 0.05 -2.55 -2.08
C LEU A 142 0.95 -2.04 -3.21
N HIS A 143 0.82 -0.77 -3.60
CA HIS A 143 1.49 -0.21 -4.79
C HIS A 143 3.02 -0.41 -4.80
N ASP A 144 3.65 -0.32 -3.62
CA ASP A 144 5.09 -0.40 -3.46
C ASP A 144 5.59 -1.74 -2.90
N PHE A 145 4.74 -2.78 -2.88
CA PHE A 145 5.08 -4.06 -2.25
C PHE A 145 6.26 -4.78 -2.92
N GLY A 146 6.53 -4.49 -4.19
CA GLY A 146 7.73 -4.99 -4.86
C GLY A 146 9.03 -4.50 -4.21
N LYS A 147 9.04 -3.33 -3.55
CA LYS A 147 10.21 -2.86 -2.79
C LYS A 147 10.54 -3.81 -1.63
N VAL A 148 9.52 -4.37 -0.97
CA VAL A 148 9.68 -5.36 0.11
C VAL A 148 10.35 -6.62 -0.41
N VAL A 149 9.86 -7.14 -1.55
CA VAL A 149 10.43 -8.33 -2.20
C VAL A 149 11.90 -8.12 -2.55
N VAL A 150 12.22 -7.00 -3.18
CA VAL A 150 13.60 -6.70 -3.59
C VAL A 150 14.48 -6.50 -2.35
N ALA A 151 14.03 -5.79 -1.32
CA ALA A 151 14.80 -5.60 -0.08
C ALA A 151 15.08 -6.91 0.66
N GLN A 152 14.15 -7.88 0.62
CA GLN A 152 14.29 -9.16 1.30
C GLN A 152 15.11 -10.18 0.51
N CYS A 153 14.85 -10.31 -0.80
CA CYS A 153 15.42 -11.37 -1.63
C CYS A 153 16.65 -10.91 -2.43
N MET A 154 16.83 -9.61 -2.64
CA MET A 154 17.94 -9.00 -3.38
C MET A 154 18.52 -7.80 -2.61
N PRO A 155 18.94 -7.99 -1.34
CA PRO A 155 19.30 -6.88 -0.45
C PRO A 155 20.52 -6.07 -0.92
N ALA A 156 21.43 -6.68 -1.67
CA ALA A 156 22.61 -5.98 -2.19
C ALA A 156 22.23 -5.01 -3.32
N GLU A 157 21.40 -5.45 -4.25
CA GLU A 157 20.85 -4.66 -5.34
C GLU A 157 19.96 -3.54 -4.81
N PHE A 158 19.09 -3.85 -3.84
CA PHE A 158 18.24 -2.84 -3.19
C PHE A 158 19.08 -1.73 -2.56
N ARG A 159 20.09 -2.09 -1.76
CA ARG A 159 20.99 -1.12 -1.11
C ARG A 159 21.70 -0.25 -2.14
N ARG A 160 22.24 -0.84 -3.19
CA ARG A 160 22.93 -0.11 -4.27
C ARG A 160 21.99 0.88 -4.97
N ALA A 161 20.77 0.46 -5.31
CA ALA A 161 19.79 1.33 -5.94
C ALA A 161 19.36 2.49 -5.03
N MET A 162 19.22 2.23 -3.72
CA MET A 162 18.92 3.24 -2.70
C MET A 162 20.03 4.29 -2.59
N GLU A 163 21.29 3.84 -2.50
CA GLU A 163 22.46 4.73 -2.48
C GLU A 163 22.50 5.58 -3.76
N MET A 164 22.41 4.95 -4.93
CA MET A 164 22.40 5.66 -6.21
C MET A 164 21.27 6.70 -6.30
N SER A 165 20.06 6.35 -5.84
CA SER A 165 18.91 7.27 -5.86
C SER A 165 19.16 8.50 -5.01
N LEU A 166 19.76 8.33 -3.82
CA LEU A 166 20.12 9.45 -2.94
C LEU A 166 21.23 10.31 -3.54
N TRP A 167 22.28 9.71 -4.10
CA TRP A 167 23.43 10.42 -4.66
C TRP A 167 23.10 11.18 -5.96
N GLN A 168 22.23 10.62 -6.80
CA GLN A 168 21.85 11.21 -8.09
C GLN A 168 20.58 12.09 -8.00
N GLU A 169 19.91 12.09 -6.85
CA GLU A 169 18.62 12.80 -6.64
C GLU A 169 17.51 12.37 -7.62
N VAL A 170 17.49 11.09 -8.00
CA VAL A 170 16.48 10.52 -8.91
C VAL A 170 15.58 9.51 -8.19
N PRO A 171 14.33 9.28 -8.66
CA PRO A 171 13.43 8.31 -8.03
C PRO A 171 13.99 6.88 -8.01
N LEU A 172 13.72 6.15 -6.91
CA LEU A 172 14.21 4.78 -6.72
C LEU A 172 13.83 3.80 -7.84
N HIS A 173 12.70 3.98 -8.53
CA HIS A 173 12.32 3.10 -9.63
C HIS A 173 13.35 3.12 -10.77
N GLN A 174 13.95 4.29 -11.04
CA GLN A 174 14.93 4.47 -12.10
C GLN A 174 16.24 3.75 -11.76
N THR A 175 16.72 3.89 -10.52
CA THR A 175 17.95 3.24 -10.09
C THR A 175 17.77 1.74 -9.89
N LEU A 176 16.58 1.27 -9.48
CA LEU A 176 16.27 -0.17 -9.48
C LEU A 176 16.32 -0.74 -10.90
N ALA A 177 15.71 -0.04 -11.87
CA ALA A 177 15.76 -0.43 -13.27
C ALA A 177 17.19 -0.43 -13.82
N GLU A 178 18.05 0.51 -13.42
CA GLU A 178 19.46 0.54 -13.80
C GLU A 178 20.26 -0.62 -13.19
N VAL A 179 20.08 -0.88 -11.88
CA VAL A 179 20.85 -1.89 -11.15
C VAL A 179 20.44 -3.32 -11.50
N MET A 180 19.13 -3.55 -11.70
CA MET A 180 18.59 -4.89 -11.88
C MET A 180 18.05 -5.16 -13.29
N GLY A 181 17.75 -4.13 -14.09
CA GLY A 181 17.05 -4.26 -15.37
C GLY A 181 15.52 -4.31 -15.25
N VAL A 182 14.97 -4.21 -14.04
CA VAL A 182 13.54 -4.06 -13.73
C VAL A 182 13.37 -3.22 -12.46
N ASP A 183 12.22 -2.58 -12.30
CA ASP A 183 11.89 -1.84 -11.07
C ASP A 183 10.97 -2.63 -10.13
N HIS A 184 10.57 -1.99 -9.03
CA HIS A 184 9.68 -2.59 -8.03
C HIS A 184 8.24 -2.82 -8.53
N THR A 185 7.78 -2.12 -9.57
CA THR A 185 6.40 -2.25 -10.07
C THR A 185 6.20 -3.59 -10.77
N ALA A 186 7.20 -4.00 -11.56
CA ALA A 186 7.21 -5.31 -12.20
C ALA A 186 7.21 -6.44 -11.16
N VAL A 187 8.04 -6.32 -10.11
CA VAL A 187 8.13 -7.30 -9.03
C VAL A 187 6.84 -7.35 -8.21
N GLY A 188 6.27 -6.19 -7.88
CA GLY A 188 4.99 -6.08 -7.17
C GLY A 188 3.82 -6.69 -7.94
N ALA A 189 3.81 -6.51 -9.26
CA ALA A 189 2.81 -7.12 -10.14
C ALA A 189 2.94 -8.65 -10.19
N MET A 190 4.16 -9.19 -10.33
CA MET A 190 4.40 -10.65 -10.27
C MET A 190 3.92 -11.26 -8.95
N LEU A 191 4.20 -10.59 -7.83
CA LEU A 191 3.72 -11.04 -6.52
C LEU A 191 2.20 -10.97 -6.42
N SER A 192 1.59 -9.91 -6.94
CA SER A 192 0.14 -9.74 -6.94
C SER A 192 -0.59 -10.79 -7.80
N GLU A 193 0.02 -11.17 -8.93
CA GLU A 193 -0.44 -12.29 -9.77
C GLU A 193 -0.34 -13.63 -9.03
N LYS A 194 0.78 -13.91 -8.35
CA LYS A 194 0.94 -15.11 -7.50
C LYS A 194 -0.17 -15.19 -6.45
N TRP A 195 -0.53 -14.05 -5.86
CA TRP A 195 -1.61 -13.95 -4.88
C TRP A 195 -3.03 -13.94 -5.48
N ARG A 196 -3.15 -14.07 -6.80
CA ARG A 196 -4.44 -14.10 -7.52
C ARG A 196 -5.29 -12.85 -7.26
N PHE A 197 -4.63 -11.69 -7.18
CA PHE A 197 -5.32 -10.41 -7.19
C PHE A 197 -6.02 -10.16 -8.53
N ALA A 198 -7.04 -9.30 -8.51
CA ALA A 198 -7.79 -8.95 -9.71
C ALA A 198 -6.84 -8.31 -10.75
N PRO A 199 -7.03 -8.57 -12.07
CA PRO A 199 -6.17 -8.00 -13.11
C PRO A 199 -6.06 -6.47 -13.05
N GLU A 200 -7.13 -5.78 -12.65
CA GLU A 200 -7.14 -4.33 -12.52
C GLU A 200 -6.16 -3.82 -11.44
N LEU A 201 -6.10 -4.51 -10.29
CA LEU A 201 -5.14 -4.20 -9.23
C LEU A 201 -3.71 -4.52 -9.66
N VAL A 202 -3.50 -5.67 -10.29
CA VAL A 202 -2.20 -6.06 -10.85
C VAL A 202 -1.69 -5.00 -11.84
N ASN A 203 -2.56 -4.55 -12.76
CA ASN A 203 -2.21 -3.54 -13.75
C ASN A 203 -1.97 -2.17 -13.11
N THR A 204 -2.73 -1.82 -12.06
CA THR A 204 -2.47 -0.59 -11.27
C THR A 204 -1.07 -0.59 -10.70
N ILE A 205 -0.66 -1.69 -10.07
CA ILE A 205 0.69 -1.83 -9.48
C ILE A 205 1.75 -1.79 -10.58
N ARG A 206 1.52 -2.48 -11.71
CA ARG A 206 2.46 -2.61 -12.83
C ARG A 206 2.73 -1.28 -13.54
N PHE A 207 1.71 -0.48 -13.79
CA PHE A 207 1.80 0.69 -14.66
C PHE A 207 1.82 2.03 -13.91
N GLN A 208 2.07 2.03 -12.60
CA GLN A 208 2.05 3.28 -11.81
C GLN A 208 3.11 4.33 -12.20
N HIS A 209 4.23 3.92 -12.82
CA HIS A 209 5.20 4.87 -13.40
C HIS A 209 4.99 5.10 -14.90
N GLU A 210 4.05 4.38 -15.51
CA GLU A 210 3.72 4.45 -16.95
C GLU A 210 2.19 4.55 -17.17
N PRO A 211 1.53 5.57 -16.59
CA PRO A 211 0.06 5.64 -16.52
C PRO A 211 -0.66 5.72 -17.86
N GLU A 212 0.03 6.08 -18.94
CA GLU A 212 -0.52 6.07 -20.30
C GLU A 212 -0.84 4.65 -20.82
N GLN A 213 -0.24 3.61 -20.21
CA GLN A 213 -0.49 2.21 -20.59
C GLN A 213 -1.72 1.60 -19.91
N CYS A 214 -2.31 2.27 -18.90
CA CYS A 214 -3.45 1.77 -18.15
C CYS A 214 -4.32 2.92 -17.63
N ASP A 215 -5.36 3.32 -18.36
CA ASP A 215 -6.14 4.50 -17.99
C ASP A 215 -7.39 4.15 -17.14
N THR A 216 -7.19 3.85 -15.84
CA THR A 216 -8.25 3.52 -14.89
C THR A 216 -8.39 4.53 -13.75
N ASN A 217 -9.55 4.55 -13.09
CA ASN A 217 -9.78 5.41 -11.92
C ASN A 217 -8.82 5.03 -10.78
N MET A 218 -8.68 3.73 -10.54
CA MET A 218 -7.80 3.20 -9.51
C MET A 218 -6.33 3.61 -9.75
N LEU A 219 -5.84 3.49 -10.98
CA LEU A 219 -4.48 3.93 -11.31
C LEU A 219 -4.30 5.43 -11.05
N ALA A 220 -5.20 6.27 -11.57
CA ALA A 220 -5.09 7.71 -11.39
C ALA A 220 -5.10 8.11 -9.90
N CYS A 221 -5.97 7.50 -9.10
CA CYS A 221 -6.00 7.72 -7.66
C CYS A 221 -4.68 7.30 -6.98
N VAL A 222 -4.11 6.15 -7.31
CA VAL A 222 -2.86 5.65 -6.70
C VAL A 222 -1.66 6.51 -7.11
N VAL A 223 -1.53 6.84 -8.40
CA VAL A 223 -0.42 7.65 -8.90
C VAL A 223 -0.43 9.03 -8.24
N ALA A 224 -1.58 9.72 -8.22
CA ALA A 224 -1.67 11.01 -7.58
C ALA A 224 -1.46 10.92 -6.06
N ALA A 225 -2.05 9.94 -5.40
CA ALA A 225 -1.86 9.73 -3.97
C ALA A 225 -0.38 9.50 -3.59
N ASN A 226 0.36 8.72 -4.39
CA ASN A 226 1.79 8.48 -4.18
C ASN A 226 2.58 9.79 -4.27
N GLN A 227 2.36 10.59 -5.31
CA GLN A 227 3.06 11.87 -5.49
C GLN A 227 2.68 12.89 -4.39
N ILE A 228 1.41 12.94 -3.96
CA ILE A 228 0.99 13.77 -2.83
C ILE A 228 1.67 13.30 -1.54
N SER A 229 1.74 11.99 -1.28
CA SER A 229 2.41 11.43 -0.10
C SER A 229 3.89 11.86 -0.06
N LYS A 230 4.57 11.85 -1.21
CA LYS A 230 5.95 12.33 -1.35
C LYS A 230 6.08 13.84 -1.10
N GLN A 231 5.20 14.66 -1.67
CA GLN A 231 5.16 16.10 -1.39
C GLN A 231 4.95 16.43 0.09
N LEU A 232 4.24 15.57 0.83
CA LEU A 232 4.02 15.71 2.27
C LEU A 232 5.21 15.23 3.12
N GLY A 233 6.29 14.75 2.48
CA GLY A 233 7.48 14.24 3.15
C GLY A 233 7.36 12.80 3.66
N PHE A 234 6.30 12.08 3.27
CA PHE A 234 6.10 10.67 3.61
C PHE A 234 6.50 9.80 2.43
N ASP A 235 7.79 9.78 2.11
CA ASP A 235 8.38 8.88 1.13
C ASP A 235 9.21 7.79 1.82
N PHE A 236 9.40 6.70 1.10
CA PHE A 236 10.22 5.58 1.55
C PHE A 236 11.33 5.28 0.55
N GLY A 237 12.55 5.54 1.01
CA GLY A 237 13.78 5.00 0.46
C GLY A 237 14.19 5.60 -0.88
N GLY A 238 15.17 6.51 -0.85
CA GLY A 238 15.71 7.18 -2.03
C GLY A 238 15.44 8.69 -1.99
N CYS A 239 15.57 9.34 -3.14
CA CYS A 239 15.27 10.75 -3.28
C CYS A 239 13.75 10.99 -3.42
N SER A 240 13.20 11.84 -2.55
CA SER A 240 11.76 12.08 -2.39
C SER A 240 11.20 13.10 -3.39
N VAL A 241 11.70 13.10 -4.62
CA VAL A 241 11.24 14.03 -5.65
C VAL A 241 9.82 13.64 -6.07
N ALA A 242 8.84 14.42 -5.62
CA ALA A 242 7.50 14.33 -6.14
C ALA A 242 7.50 14.77 -7.61
N GLN A 243 6.87 13.96 -8.46
CA GLN A 243 6.75 14.22 -9.89
C GLN A 243 5.35 14.77 -10.19
N GLU A 244 5.26 15.65 -11.18
CA GLU A 244 3.98 16.17 -11.67
C GLU A 244 3.12 15.07 -12.30
N LEU A 245 1.80 15.25 -12.32
CA LEU A 245 0.88 14.30 -12.94
C LEU A 245 1.02 14.32 -14.46
N CYS A 246 1.01 13.14 -15.08
CA CYS A 246 0.87 13.04 -16.54
C CYS A 246 -0.50 13.59 -17.00
N ALA A 247 -0.61 13.91 -18.29
CA ALA A 247 -1.80 14.57 -18.84
C ALA A 247 -3.10 13.79 -18.60
N SER A 248 -3.08 12.45 -18.74
CA SER A 248 -4.27 11.62 -18.54
C SER A 248 -4.75 11.64 -17.08
N VAL A 249 -3.84 11.47 -16.12
CA VAL A 249 -4.15 11.50 -14.68
C VAL A 249 -4.60 12.91 -14.25
N ALA A 250 -3.91 13.96 -14.71
CA ALA A 250 -4.28 15.35 -14.42
C ALA A 250 -5.68 15.69 -14.94
N ALA A 251 -6.00 15.31 -16.18
CA ALA A 251 -7.32 15.52 -16.77
C ALA A 251 -8.42 14.78 -15.99
N ARG A 252 -8.15 13.53 -15.58
CA ARG A 252 -9.10 12.70 -14.84
C ARG A 252 -9.39 13.24 -13.43
N LEU A 253 -8.38 13.76 -12.75
CA LEU A 253 -8.49 14.29 -11.38
C LEU A 253 -8.80 15.78 -11.30
N GLY A 254 -8.86 16.46 -12.45
CA GLY A 254 -9.30 17.86 -12.54
C GLY A 254 -8.20 18.90 -12.31
N GLY A 255 -6.92 18.57 -12.51
CA GLY A 255 -5.84 19.55 -12.46
C GLY A 255 -4.44 18.98 -12.24
N SER A 256 -3.48 19.88 -12.02
CA SER A 256 -2.12 19.53 -11.60
C SER A 256 -2.10 18.90 -10.21
N LEU A 257 -0.97 18.29 -9.83
CA LEU A 257 -0.76 17.68 -8.52
C LEU A 257 -1.14 18.60 -7.37
N ASP A 258 -0.72 19.87 -7.44
CA ASP A 258 -1.01 20.86 -6.41
C ASP A 258 -2.50 21.21 -6.35
N VAL A 259 -3.17 21.33 -7.49
CA VAL A 259 -4.62 21.57 -7.54
C VAL A 259 -5.37 20.39 -6.91
N VAL A 260 -5.00 19.16 -7.30
CA VAL A 260 -5.60 17.93 -6.77
C VAL A 260 -5.36 17.83 -5.27
N LYS A 261 -4.14 18.05 -4.79
CA LYS A 261 -3.81 18.06 -3.35
C LYS A 261 -4.61 19.11 -2.58
N ASN A 262 -4.63 20.36 -3.05
CA ASN A 262 -5.37 21.43 -2.40
C ASN A 262 -6.86 21.14 -2.34
N SER A 263 -7.40 20.47 -3.37
CA SER A 263 -8.79 20.08 -3.40
C SER A 263 -9.15 19.09 -2.29
N LEU A 264 -8.21 18.30 -1.76
CA LEU A 264 -8.45 17.33 -0.67
C LEU A 264 -8.78 17.99 0.68
N GLY A 265 -8.50 19.29 0.83
CA GLY A 265 -8.79 20.04 2.05
C GLY A 265 -7.85 19.67 3.19
N ASN A 266 -8.36 19.65 4.43
CA ASN A 266 -7.56 19.32 5.61
C ASN A 266 -7.22 17.81 5.63
N LEU A 267 -5.93 17.48 5.69
CA LEU A 267 -5.40 16.12 5.69
C LEU A 267 -4.98 15.63 7.10
N ASP A 268 -5.09 16.43 8.15
CA ASP A 268 -4.56 16.14 9.49
C ASP A 268 -5.10 14.82 10.06
N ASN A 269 -6.43 14.62 9.99
CA ASN A 269 -7.06 13.40 10.48
C ASN A 269 -6.58 12.16 9.73
N LEU A 270 -6.42 12.28 8.41
CA LEU A 270 -5.93 11.21 7.54
C LEU A 270 -4.49 10.86 7.88
N LEU A 271 -3.63 11.87 8.05
CA LEU A 271 -2.23 11.67 8.40
C LEU A 271 -2.06 11.10 9.81
N GLN A 272 -2.91 11.50 10.75
CA GLN A 272 -2.91 10.94 12.09
C GLN A 272 -3.35 9.47 12.10
N GLU A 273 -4.36 9.11 11.31
CA GLU A 273 -4.81 7.72 11.10
C GLU A 273 -3.69 6.88 10.44
N ALA A 274 -3.05 7.39 9.39
CA ALA A 274 -1.93 6.70 8.72
C ALA A 274 -0.73 6.47 9.66
N ARG A 275 -0.37 7.46 10.47
CA ARG A 275 0.68 7.32 11.49
C ARG A 275 0.35 6.24 12.52
N LEU A 276 -0.89 6.25 13.02
CA LEU A 276 -1.36 5.22 13.94
C LEU A 276 -1.21 3.83 13.31
N PHE A 277 -1.69 3.64 12.09
CA PHE A 277 -1.64 2.33 11.43
C PHE A 277 -0.22 1.89 11.05
N SER A 278 0.67 2.82 10.74
CA SER A 278 2.09 2.51 10.48
C SER A 278 2.89 2.10 11.71
N SER A 279 2.36 2.38 12.92
CA SER A 279 3.04 2.11 14.20
C SER A 279 2.69 0.74 14.81
N ILE A 280 1.91 -0.09 14.10
CA ILE A 280 1.41 -1.39 14.57
C ILE A 280 2.40 -2.51 14.28
#